data_AF-M2XMR1-F1
#
_entry.id   AF-M2XMR1-F1
#
_cell.length_a   1.000
_cell.length_b   1.000
_cell.length_c   1.000
_cell.angle_alpha   90.00
_cell.angle_beta   90.00
_cell.angle_gamma   90.00
#
_symmetry.space_group_name_H-M   'P 1'
#
loop_
_entity.id
_entity.type
_entity.pdbx_description
1 polymer ?
#
loop_
_entity_poly.entity_id
_entity_poly.type
_entity_poly.pdbx_seq_one_letter_code
_entity_poly.pdbx_strand_id
1 'polypeptide(L)'
;MTEKTGTRPGVAWEILFGGLAVFVAAPALLLATGHDTIKPSADSDKELSLAGALIPALAGILLIHGIPLHAPKLLPHVTDRRGLGRQATALALIAFLWPLALFLVSAAGQQALVRDIWALAKPLAYLVLPLILLRTLRTQGEPDPFRLTWRPRQAWRWLAPIPAVLVFGWLYVLGPLAPPLPTAEDYPDPVYLAVGATLTFFTANVLEEVFFRGMLQTRLEALFGRWPGILLASLLFAWLHLPTHGQGSLPLTLGAIVAFQGFFGLFTGYLWSRYRNLWAPIAAHTAMNTVPLLLM
;
A
#
# COMPACT_ATOMS: atom_id res chain seq x y z
N MET A 1 -31.92 17.20 -18.60
CA MET A 1 -31.86 16.68 -17.21
C MET A 1 -30.40 16.48 -16.83
N THR A 2 -29.82 17.45 -16.14
CA THR A 2 -28.44 17.42 -15.66
C THR A 2 -28.36 16.56 -14.41
N GLU A 3 -27.77 15.37 -14.54
CA GLU A 3 -27.56 14.49 -13.40
C GLU A 3 -26.52 15.12 -12.46
N LYS A 4 -26.98 15.68 -11.33
CA LYS A 4 -26.14 16.08 -10.20
C LYS A 4 -25.52 14.82 -9.56
N THR A 5 -24.47 14.27 -10.15
CA THR A 5 -23.65 13.20 -9.53
C THR A 5 -22.28 13.72 -9.09
N GLY A 6 -22.26 14.96 -8.60
CA GLY A 6 -21.20 15.39 -7.68
C GLY A 6 -21.28 14.50 -6.45
N THR A 7 -20.17 13.85 -6.08
CA THR A 7 -20.07 13.15 -4.79
C THR A 7 -20.60 14.05 -3.70
N ARG A 8 -21.55 13.56 -2.90
CA ARG A 8 -22.08 14.32 -1.78
C ARG A 8 -20.90 14.74 -0.91
N PRO A 9 -20.64 16.04 -0.71
CA PRO A 9 -19.48 16.51 0.04
C PRO A 9 -19.33 15.82 1.40
N GLY A 10 -20.45 15.44 2.03
CA GLY A 10 -20.49 14.70 3.29
C GLY A 10 -19.72 13.37 3.27
N VAL A 11 -19.89 12.54 2.22
CA VAL A 11 -19.24 11.21 2.16
C VAL A 11 -17.71 11.33 2.12
N ALA A 12 -17.18 12.32 1.39
CA ALA A 12 -15.73 12.55 1.35
C ALA A 12 -15.18 13.00 2.70
N TRP A 13 -15.93 13.82 3.45
CA TRP A 13 -15.57 14.23 4.80
C TRP A 13 -15.64 13.09 5.80
N GLU A 14 -16.68 12.26 5.74
CA GLU A 14 -16.81 11.06 6.59
C GLU A 14 -15.62 10.12 6.39
N ILE A 15 -15.25 9.85 5.14
CA ILE A 15 -14.06 9.03 4.82
C ILE A 15 -12.79 9.68 5.36
N LEU A 16 -12.64 11.00 5.21
CA LEU A 16 -11.45 11.72 5.67
C LEU A 16 -11.29 11.60 7.19
N PHE A 17 -12.33 11.98 7.94
CA PHE A 17 -12.28 11.98 9.40
C PHE A 17 -12.23 10.56 9.97
N GLY A 18 -13.01 9.62 9.42
CA GLY A 18 -12.96 8.22 9.84
C GLY A 18 -11.59 7.59 9.57
N GLY A 19 -11.02 7.82 8.38
CA GLY A 19 -9.68 7.34 8.05
C GLY A 19 -8.60 7.93 8.96
N LEU A 20 -8.62 9.25 9.19
CA LEU A 20 -7.69 9.91 10.10
C LEU A 20 -7.81 9.38 11.53
N ALA A 21 -9.04 9.16 12.01
CA ALA A 21 -9.28 8.59 13.33
C ALA A 21 -8.64 7.20 13.46
N VAL A 22 -8.72 6.34 12.44
CA VAL A 22 -8.05 5.02 12.45
C VAL A 22 -6.52 5.17 12.51
N PHE A 23 -5.94 6.05 11.69
CA PHE A 23 -4.48 6.28 11.67
C PHE A 23 -3.92 6.90 12.96
N VAL A 24 -4.75 7.60 13.73
CA VAL A 24 -4.39 8.13 15.06
C VAL A 24 -4.62 7.07 16.14
N ALA A 25 -5.77 6.39 16.11
CA ALA A 25 -6.18 5.44 17.13
C ALA A 25 -5.30 4.17 17.14
N ALA A 26 -4.83 3.70 15.98
CA ALA A 26 -4.04 2.47 15.90
C ALA A 26 -2.68 2.57 16.64
N PRO A 27 -1.80 3.55 16.36
CA PRO A 27 -0.59 3.77 17.17
C PRO A 27 -0.91 4.09 18.63
N ALA A 28 -1.96 4.88 18.90
CA ALA A 28 -2.35 5.22 20.27
C ALA A 28 -2.77 3.99 21.08
N LEU A 29 -3.50 3.04 20.46
CA LEU A 29 -3.88 1.77 21.07
C LEU A 29 -2.64 0.94 21.45
N LEU A 30 -1.68 0.82 20.53
CA LEU A 30 -0.44 0.08 20.76
C LEU A 30 0.33 0.68 21.95
N LEU A 31 0.54 2.00 21.94
CA LEU A 31 1.22 2.71 23.03
C LEU A 31 0.47 2.59 24.37
N ALA A 32 -0.85 2.77 24.36
CA ALA A 32 -1.69 2.71 25.56
C ALA A 32 -1.72 1.30 26.19
N THR A 33 -1.45 0.27 25.40
CA THR A 33 -1.38 -1.13 25.85
C THR A 33 0.04 -1.62 26.09
N GLY A 34 1.05 -0.73 26.03
CA GLY A 34 2.45 -1.07 26.28
C GLY A 34 3.16 -1.79 25.14
N HIS A 35 2.63 -1.73 23.91
CA HIS A 35 3.26 -2.29 22.71
C HIS A 35 3.98 -1.19 21.93
N ASP A 36 5.26 -1.00 22.22
CA ASP A 36 6.14 -0.08 21.49
C ASP A 36 6.92 -0.78 20.35
N THR A 37 6.72 -2.08 20.17
CA THR A 37 7.20 -2.88 19.03
C THR A 37 6.05 -3.59 18.32
N ILE A 38 6.30 -3.95 17.06
CA ILE A 38 5.39 -4.70 16.20
C ILE A 38 6.11 -5.86 15.53
N LYS A 39 5.39 -6.94 15.27
CA LYS A 39 5.89 -8.09 14.50
C LYS A 39 5.62 -7.88 13.00
N PRO A 40 6.65 -7.68 12.17
CA PRO A 40 6.52 -7.44 10.73
C PRO A 40 6.26 -8.72 9.92
N SER A 41 6.22 -9.89 10.56
CA SER A 41 5.79 -11.15 9.97
C SER A 41 5.41 -12.10 11.11
N ALA A 42 4.42 -12.98 10.89
CA ALA A 42 4.07 -14.03 11.84
C ALA A 42 5.18 -15.10 11.98
N ASP A 43 6.02 -15.25 10.95
CA ASP A 43 7.05 -16.30 10.86
C ASP A 43 8.45 -15.81 11.32
N SER A 44 8.55 -14.62 11.91
CA SER A 44 9.82 -14.00 12.31
C SER A 44 9.78 -13.53 13.76
N ASP A 45 10.84 -13.83 14.51
CA ASP A 45 11.05 -13.32 15.86
C ASP A 45 11.60 -11.89 15.90
N LYS A 46 11.98 -11.33 14.75
CA LYS A 46 12.45 -9.95 14.64
C LYS A 46 11.31 -8.97 14.87
N GLU A 47 11.53 -8.01 15.76
CA GLU A 47 10.59 -6.94 16.05
C GLU A 47 11.02 -5.63 15.40
N LEU A 48 10.05 -4.82 14.98
CA LEU A 48 10.24 -3.46 14.50
C LEU A 48 9.67 -2.50 15.55
N SER A 49 10.43 -1.49 15.95
CA SER A 49 9.89 -0.48 16.86
C SER A 49 8.74 0.28 16.19
N LEU A 50 7.76 0.71 16.97
CA LEU A 50 6.65 1.53 16.49
C LEU A 50 7.16 2.85 15.88
N ALA A 51 8.21 3.43 16.47
CA ALA A 51 8.91 4.57 15.90
C ALA A 51 9.51 4.25 14.52
N GLY A 52 10.15 3.09 14.36
CA GLY A 52 10.69 2.62 13.09
C GLY A 52 9.62 2.31 12.04
N ALA A 53 8.41 1.96 12.45
CA ALA A 53 7.26 1.82 11.53
C ALA A 53 6.72 3.18 11.04
N LEU A 54 6.64 4.17 11.93
CA LEU A 54 5.96 5.44 11.67
C LEU A 54 6.87 6.52 11.08
N ILE A 55 8.05 6.74 11.67
CA ILE A 55 8.90 7.91 11.39
C ILE A 55 9.43 7.91 9.95
N PRO A 56 9.92 6.80 9.36
CA PRO A 56 10.38 6.81 7.98
C PRO A 56 9.28 7.26 7.01
N ALA A 57 8.05 6.73 7.18
CA ALA A 57 6.90 7.08 6.35
C ALA A 57 6.49 8.55 6.54
N LEU A 58 6.43 9.04 7.78
CA LEU A 58 6.10 10.44 8.09
C LEU A 58 7.15 11.41 7.54
N ALA A 59 8.44 11.12 7.70
CA ALA A 59 9.52 11.91 7.12
C ALA A 59 9.41 11.98 5.60
N GLY A 60 9.15 10.84 4.95
CA GLY A 60 8.86 10.76 3.52
C GLY A 60 7.67 11.62 3.11
N ILE A 61 6.54 11.55 3.83
CA ILE A 61 5.34 12.36 3.58
C ILE A 61 5.63 13.86 3.66
N LEU A 62 6.39 14.30 4.66
CA LEU A 62 6.80 15.70 4.82
C LEU A 62 7.65 16.19 3.63
N LEU A 63 8.59 15.36 3.16
CA LEU A 63 9.41 15.68 1.99
C LEU A 63 8.58 15.76 0.70
N ILE A 64 7.63 14.84 0.51
CA ILE A 64 6.73 14.87 -0.65
C ILE A 64 5.88 16.15 -0.66
N HIS A 65 5.45 16.59 0.52
CA HIS A 65 4.70 17.82 0.67
C HIS A 65 5.52 19.04 0.24
N GLY A 66 6.80 19.06 0.62
CA GLY A 66 7.72 20.17 0.31
C GLY A 66 8.28 20.18 -1.12
N ILE A 67 8.25 19.06 -1.86
CA ILE A 67 9.04 18.90 -3.10
C ILE A 67 8.20 18.52 -4.32
N PRO A 68 8.14 19.36 -5.37
CA PRO A 68 8.33 20.80 -5.28
C PRO A 68 7.17 21.42 -4.48
N LEU A 69 7.39 22.56 -3.85
CA LEU A 69 6.37 23.30 -3.09
C LEU A 69 5.10 23.53 -3.94
N HIS A 70 5.30 23.84 -5.22
CA HIS A 70 4.23 24.02 -6.19
C HIS A 70 4.35 22.98 -7.29
N ALA A 71 3.33 22.12 -7.42
CA ALA A 71 3.17 21.31 -8.61
C ALA A 71 1.70 21.08 -8.91
N PRO A 72 1.35 20.86 -10.19
CA PRO A 72 -0.03 20.74 -10.62
C PRO A 72 -0.77 19.60 -9.92
N LYS A 73 -2.09 19.74 -9.79
CA LYS A 73 -2.96 18.63 -9.41
C LYS A 73 -3.07 17.68 -10.59
N LEU A 74 -2.66 16.43 -10.40
CA LEU A 74 -2.63 15.38 -11.42
C LEU A 74 -3.80 14.39 -11.23
N LEU A 75 -5.00 14.92 -10.94
CA LEU A 75 -6.22 14.10 -10.87
C LEU A 75 -6.74 13.87 -12.29
N PRO A 76 -7.13 12.64 -12.65
CA PRO A 76 -7.69 12.36 -13.95
C PRO A 76 -9.07 13.01 -14.09
N HIS A 77 -9.35 13.54 -15.28
CA HIS A 77 -10.69 13.99 -15.65
C HIS A 77 -11.57 12.77 -15.94
N VAL A 78 -12.81 12.76 -15.45
CA VAL A 78 -13.72 11.62 -15.57
C VAL A 78 -15.08 12.09 -16.04
N THR A 79 -15.51 11.55 -17.17
CA THR A 79 -16.82 11.80 -17.78
C THR A 79 -17.88 10.82 -17.26
N ASP A 80 -17.55 9.53 -17.15
CA ASP A 80 -18.46 8.50 -16.62
C ASP A 80 -18.16 8.14 -15.15
N ARG A 81 -18.78 8.88 -14.22
CA ARG A 81 -18.65 8.62 -12.77
C ARG A 81 -19.31 7.32 -12.33
N ARG A 82 -20.37 6.86 -13.02
CA ARG A 82 -21.08 5.61 -12.66
C ARG A 82 -20.24 4.38 -13.00
N GLY A 83 -19.64 4.34 -14.19
CA GLY A 83 -18.67 3.33 -14.60
C GLY A 83 -17.47 3.29 -13.67
N LEU A 84 -16.91 4.47 -13.34
CA LEU A 84 -15.83 4.60 -12.37
C LEU A 84 -16.18 4.02 -11.00
N GLY A 85 -17.38 4.33 -10.49
CA GLY A 85 -17.88 3.79 -9.21
C GLY A 85 -17.87 2.27 -9.19
N ARG A 86 -18.41 1.62 -10.23
CA ARG A 86 -18.41 0.15 -10.36
C ARG A 86 -17.00 -0.43 -10.36
N GLN A 87 -16.07 0.19 -11.09
CA GLN A 87 -14.67 -0.24 -11.12
C GLN A 87 -14.01 -0.11 -9.74
N ALA A 88 -14.16 1.05 -9.08
CA ALA A 88 -13.59 1.28 -7.76
C ALA A 88 -14.16 0.31 -6.71
N THR A 89 -15.47 0.08 -6.73
CA THR A 89 -16.13 -0.89 -5.85
C THR A 89 -15.62 -2.31 -6.10
N ALA A 90 -15.52 -2.75 -7.36
CA ALA A 90 -15.01 -4.08 -7.67
C ALA A 90 -13.57 -4.28 -7.16
N LEU A 91 -12.69 -3.30 -7.38
CA LEU A 91 -11.31 -3.36 -6.87
C LEU A 91 -11.25 -3.32 -5.33
N ALA A 92 -12.07 -2.49 -4.69
CA ALA A 92 -12.12 -2.42 -3.23
C ALA A 92 -12.64 -3.73 -2.61
N LEU A 93 -13.64 -4.37 -3.25
CA LEU A 93 -14.14 -5.67 -2.83
C LEU A 93 -13.06 -6.76 -2.96
N ILE A 94 -12.26 -6.77 -4.03
CA ILE A 94 -11.11 -7.67 -4.13
C ILE A 94 -10.12 -7.41 -3.01
N ALA A 95 -9.76 -6.15 -2.79
CA ALA A 95 -8.80 -5.74 -1.76
C ALA A 95 -9.26 -6.12 -0.34
N PHE A 96 -10.58 -6.17 -0.10
CA PHE A 96 -11.15 -6.50 1.20
C PHE A 96 -11.44 -8.00 1.37
N LEU A 97 -12.15 -8.61 0.43
CA LEU A 97 -12.66 -9.98 0.55
C LEU A 97 -11.55 -11.02 0.42
N TRP A 98 -10.54 -10.78 -0.43
CA TRP A 98 -9.47 -11.74 -0.65
C TRP A 98 -8.61 -11.97 0.61
N PRO A 99 -8.07 -10.92 1.27
CA PRO A 99 -7.35 -11.10 2.53
C PRO A 99 -8.27 -11.64 3.63
N LEU A 100 -9.53 -11.19 3.69
CA LEU A 100 -10.48 -11.70 4.69
C LEU A 100 -10.70 -13.21 4.56
N ALA A 101 -10.88 -13.72 3.34
CA ALA A 101 -11.04 -15.14 3.09
C ALA A 101 -9.82 -15.93 3.56
N LEU A 102 -8.60 -15.46 3.24
CA LEU A 102 -7.36 -16.11 3.66
C LEU A 102 -7.16 -16.05 5.18
N PHE A 103 -7.52 -14.93 5.83
CA PHE A 103 -7.51 -14.83 7.28
C PHE A 103 -8.46 -15.83 7.92
N LEU A 104 -9.68 -15.99 7.40
CA LEU A 104 -10.66 -16.95 7.92
C LEU A 104 -10.18 -18.41 7.74
N VAL A 105 -9.55 -18.74 6.62
CA VAL A 105 -8.93 -20.05 6.39
C VAL A 105 -7.78 -20.29 7.38
N SER A 106 -6.92 -19.30 7.58
CA SER A 106 -5.83 -19.33 8.57
C SER A 106 -6.37 -19.53 9.99
N ALA A 107 -7.42 -18.79 10.36
CA ALA A 107 -8.09 -18.89 11.67
C ALA A 107 -8.79 -20.24 11.89
N ALA A 108 -9.16 -20.95 10.81
CA ALA A 108 -9.68 -22.32 10.87
C ALA A 108 -8.57 -23.39 11.00
N GLY A 109 -7.32 -22.99 11.26
CA GLY A 109 -6.18 -23.90 11.47
C GLY A 109 -5.43 -24.29 10.20
N GLN A 110 -5.76 -23.71 9.03
CA GLN A 110 -5.13 -24.04 7.75
C GLN A 110 -4.02 -23.02 7.37
N GLN A 111 -3.18 -22.66 8.34
CA GLN A 111 -2.12 -21.65 8.19
C GLN A 111 -1.10 -22.02 7.10
N ALA A 112 -0.67 -23.29 7.07
CA ALA A 112 0.27 -23.79 6.07
C ALA A 112 -0.27 -23.64 4.64
N LEU A 113 -1.54 -23.97 4.41
CA LEU A 113 -2.20 -23.79 3.12
C LEU A 113 -2.17 -22.33 2.68
N VAL A 114 -2.51 -21.39 3.58
CA VAL A 114 -2.51 -19.95 3.28
C VAL A 114 -1.12 -19.48 2.88
N ARG A 115 -0.08 -19.87 3.64
CA ARG A 115 1.32 -19.54 3.34
C ARG A 115 1.74 -20.06 1.97
N ASP A 116 1.43 -21.32 1.67
CA ASP A 116 1.90 -21.99 0.45
C ASP A 116 1.22 -21.42 -0.82
N ILE A 117 -0.04 -20.98 -0.72
CA ILE A 117 -0.76 -20.38 -1.87
C ILE A 117 -0.57 -18.86 -1.97
N TRP A 118 -0.12 -18.18 -0.91
CA TRP A 118 -0.07 -16.72 -0.81
C TRP A 118 0.59 -16.04 -2.01
N ALA A 119 1.83 -16.45 -2.32
CA ALA A 119 2.61 -15.84 -3.39
C ALA A 119 2.04 -16.15 -4.78
N LEU A 120 1.49 -17.35 -4.99
CA LEU A 120 0.97 -17.81 -6.29
C LEU A 120 -0.43 -17.24 -6.59
N ALA A 121 -1.27 -17.10 -5.58
CA ALA A 121 -2.63 -16.61 -5.74
C ALA A 121 -2.69 -15.08 -5.85
N LYS A 122 -1.70 -14.36 -5.29
CA LYS A 122 -1.61 -12.89 -5.35
C LYS A 122 -1.70 -12.33 -6.79
N PRO A 123 -0.91 -12.79 -7.78
CA PRO A 123 -1.02 -12.32 -9.16
C PRO A 123 -2.41 -12.53 -9.77
N LEU A 124 -3.10 -13.62 -9.44
CA LEU A 124 -4.45 -13.87 -9.92
C LEU A 124 -5.44 -12.85 -9.34
N ALA A 125 -5.40 -12.66 -8.02
CA ALA A 125 -6.29 -11.77 -7.31
C ALA A 125 -6.03 -10.28 -7.59
N TYR A 126 -4.77 -9.87 -7.70
CA TYR A 126 -4.37 -8.46 -7.77
C TYR A 126 -3.93 -7.97 -9.16
N LEU A 127 -3.83 -8.85 -10.16
CA LEU A 127 -3.54 -8.46 -11.54
C LEU A 127 -4.55 -9.02 -12.54
N VAL A 128 -4.67 -10.35 -12.63
CA VAL A 128 -5.47 -10.99 -13.69
C VAL A 128 -6.95 -10.64 -13.55
N LEU A 129 -7.54 -10.90 -12.38
CA LEU A 129 -8.95 -10.61 -12.11
C LEU A 129 -9.27 -9.10 -12.24
N PRO A 130 -8.48 -8.17 -11.65
CA PRO A 130 -8.65 -6.73 -11.86
C PRO A 130 -8.60 -6.31 -13.31
N LEU A 131 -7.65 -6.82 -14.11
CA LEU A 131 -7.56 -6.46 -15.52
C LEU A 131 -8.77 -6.93 -16.32
N ILE A 132 -9.31 -8.13 -16.03
CA ILE A 132 -10.54 -8.62 -16.65
C ILE A 132 -11.72 -7.72 -16.26
N LEU A 133 -11.91 -7.46 -14.97
CA LEU A 133 -13.02 -6.64 -14.48
C LEU A 133 -12.97 -5.20 -14.99
N LEU A 134 -11.78 -4.59 -15.04
CA LEU A 134 -11.62 -3.24 -15.56
C LEU A 134 -11.91 -3.17 -17.06
N ARG A 135 -11.63 -4.24 -17.82
CA ARG A 135 -12.00 -4.31 -19.25
C ARG A 135 -13.50 -4.49 -19.44
N THR A 136 -14.15 -5.33 -18.64
CA THR A 136 -15.60 -5.61 -18.78
C THR A 136 -16.48 -4.49 -18.26
N LEU A 137 -16.04 -3.76 -17.23
CA LEU A 137 -16.76 -2.63 -16.64
C LEU A 137 -16.49 -1.30 -17.37
N ARG A 138 -15.68 -1.30 -18.43
CA ARG A 138 -15.35 -0.09 -19.20
C ARG A 138 -16.44 0.23 -20.21
N THR A 139 -16.81 1.50 -20.26
CA THR A 139 -17.73 2.07 -21.23
C THR A 139 -17.02 2.19 -22.58
N GLN A 140 -17.58 1.58 -23.63
CA GLN A 140 -17.00 1.51 -24.97
C GLN A 140 -16.88 2.91 -25.59
N GLY A 141 -15.79 3.20 -26.31
CA GLY A 141 -15.62 4.40 -27.14
C GLY A 141 -14.68 5.50 -26.62
N GLU A 142 -14.41 5.57 -25.31
CA GLU A 142 -13.52 6.60 -24.72
C GLU A 142 -12.16 6.03 -24.32
N PRO A 143 -11.03 6.75 -24.53
CA PRO A 143 -9.71 6.33 -24.05
C PRO A 143 -9.69 6.20 -22.52
N ASP A 144 -9.05 5.14 -22.00
CA ASP A 144 -8.99 4.88 -20.56
C ASP A 144 -8.22 6.00 -19.84
N PRO A 145 -8.89 6.85 -19.03
CA PRO A 145 -8.23 7.96 -18.35
C PRO A 145 -7.30 7.48 -17.23
N PHE A 146 -7.40 6.20 -16.85
CA PHE A 146 -6.59 5.54 -15.83
C PHE A 146 -5.54 4.60 -16.42
N ARG A 147 -5.28 4.68 -17.73
CA ARG A 147 -4.25 3.87 -18.36
C ARG A 147 -2.93 4.03 -17.60
N LEU A 148 -2.44 2.92 -17.03
CA LEU A 148 -1.16 2.90 -16.34
C LEU A 148 -0.06 3.36 -17.30
N THR A 149 0.49 4.53 -17.02
CA THR A 149 1.65 5.06 -17.75
C THR A 149 2.91 4.78 -16.94
N TRP A 150 3.68 3.81 -17.42
CA TRP A 150 4.96 3.42 -16.80
C TRP A 150 6.05 4.49 -16.95
N ARG A 151 5.85 5.51 -17.80
CA ARG A 151 6.85 6.56 -18.04
C ARG A 151 6.23 7.94 -17.87
N PRO A 152 6.44 8.61 -16.72
CA PRO A 152 6.18 10.03 -16.58
C PRO A 152 6.91 10.83 -17.67
N ARG A 153 6.19 11.73 -18.35
CA ARG A 153 6.74 12.54 -19.45
C ARG A 153 7.64 13.69 -19.01
N GLN A 154 7.47 14.17 -17.78
CA GLN A 154 8.14 15.38 -17.28
C GLN A 154 9.24 14.98 -16.29
N ALA A 155 10.44 15.53 -16.48
CA ALA A 155 11.62 15.17 -15.68
C ALA A 155 11.43 15.37 -14.17
N TRP A 156 10.71 16.41 -13.74
CA TRP A 156 10.47 16.66 -12.32
C TRP A 156 9.69 15.52 -11.64
N ARG A 157 8.85 14.77 -12.37
CA ARG A 157 8.11 13.61 -11.82
C ARG A 157 9.05 12.42 -11.52
N TRP A 158 10.27 12.46 -12.04
CA TRP A 158 11.33 11.51 -11.73
C TRP A 158 12.24 12.03 -10.62
N LEU A 159 12.62 13.31 -10.66
CA LEU A 159 13.60 13.88 -9.72
C LEU A 159 13.00 14.23 -8.36
N ALA A 160 11.79 14.82 -8.34
CA ALA A 160 11.14 15.27 -7.11
C ALA A 160 10.89 14.18 -6.05
N PRO A 161 10.50 12.92 -6.39
CA PRO A 161 10.34 11.87 -5.39
C PRO A 161 11.66 11.35 -4.79
N ILE A 162 12.82 11.59 -5.44
CA ILE A 162 14.10 10.97 -5.04
C ILE A 162 14.44 11.26 -3.57
N PRO A 163 14.41 12.51 -3.06
CA PRO A 163 14.75 12.77 -1.66
C PRO A 163 13.86 12.02 -0.67
N ALA A 164 12.55 11.94 -0.94
CA ALA A 164 11.63 11.23 -0.07
C ALA A 164 11.88 9.72 -0.05
N VAL A 165 12.16 9.11 -1.21
CA VAL A 165 12.51 7.68 -1.32
C VAL A 165 13.84 7.38 -0.65
N LEU A 166 14.86 8.22 -0.85
CA LEU A 166 16.18 8.03 -0.25
C LEU A 166 16.16 8.20 1.27
N VAL A 167 15.47 9.21 1.80
CA VAL A 167 15.37 9.41 3.25
C VAL A 167 14.55 8.30 3.90
N PHE A 168 13.44 7.88 3.29
CA PHE A 168 12.68 6.72 3.75
C PHE A 168 13.57 5.47 3.78
N GLY A 169 14.24 5.15 2.67
CA GLY A 169 15.09 3.96 2.55
C GLY A 169 16.26 3.99 3.53
N TRP A 170 16.93 5.14 3.70
CA TRP A 170 18.00 5.27 4.68
C TRP A 170 17.48 5.05 6.10
N LEU A 171 16.41 5.73 6.52
CA LEU A 171 15.84 5.59 7.87
C LEU A 171 15.38 4.15 8.17
N TYR A 172 14.82 3.46 7.17
CA TYR A 172 14.28 2.11 7.33
C TYR A 172 15.35 1.01 7.25
N VAL A 173 16.42 1.19 6.46
CA VAL A 173 17.39 0.12 6.20
C VAL A 173 18.69 0.27 6.99
N LEU A 174 19.20 1.50 7.12
CA LEU A 174 20.54 1.76 7.67
C LEU A 174 20.54 2.75 8.85
N GLY A 175 19.42 3.43 9.07
CA GLY A 175 19.29 4.48 10.05
C GLY A 175 19.13 3.96 11.49
N PRO A 176 19.06 4.88 12.46
CA PRO A 176 18.92 4.51 13.89
C PRO A 176 17.59 3.83 14.23
N LEU A 177 16.65 3.80 13.29
CA LEU A 177 15.33 3.19 13.43
C LEU A 177 15.17 1.89 12.64
N ALA A 178 16.23 1.47 11.94
CA ALA A 178 16.21 0.29 11.11
C ALA A 178 16.08 -0.98 11.98
N PRO A 179 15.26 -1.96 11.58
CA PRO A 179 15.27 -3.26 12.21
C PRO A 179 16.60 -3.98 11.90
N PRO A 180 16.96 -5.02 12.69
CA PRO A 180 18.12 -5.85 12.39
C PRO A 180 18.02 -6.43 10.98
N LEU A 181 19.13 -6.37 10.23
CA LEU A 181 19.18 -6.95 8.89
C LEU A 181 18.97 -8.48 8.97
N PRO A 182 18.41 -9.09 7.91
CA PRO A 182 18.46 -10.53 7.72
C PRO A 182 19.90 -11.05 7.73
N THR A 183 20.13 -12.21 8.32
CA THR A 183 21.44 -12.88 8.37
C THR A 183 21.40 -14.18 7.58
N ALA A 184 22.57 -14.77 7.31
CA ALA A 184 22.66 -16.06 6.63
C ALA A 184 21.96 -17.21 7.38
N GLU A 185 21.71 -17.07 8.68
CA GLU A 185 20.97 -18.06 9.48
C GLU A 185 19.46 -18.04 9.20
N ASP A 186 18.92 -16.90 8.70
CA ASP A 186 17.51 -16.77 8.35
C ASP A 186 17.15 -17.51 7.03
N TYR A 187 18.15 -17.91 6.24
CA TYR A 187 17.97 -18.49 4.91
C TYR A 187 18.74 -19.81 4.73
N PRO A 188 18.08 -20.90 4.26
CA PRO A 188 18.73 -22.19 4.07
C PRO A 188 19.95 -22.17 3.13
N ASP A 189 19.86 -21.40 2.04
CA ASP A 189 20.93 -21.29 1.04
C ASP A 189 20.75 -20.04 0.13
N PRO A 190 21.80 -19.64 -0.64
CA PRO A 190 21.74 -18.47 -1.51
C PRO A 190 20.72 -18.56 -2.67
N VAL A 191 20.40 -19.75 -3.16
CA VAL A 191 19.38 -19.94 -4.22
C VAL A 191 18.00 -19.68 -3.64
N TYR A 192 17.71 -20.22 -2.45
CA TYR A 192 16.46 -19.95 -1.74
C TYR A 192 16.25 -18.45 -1.51
N LEU A 193 17.28 -17.75 -1.04
CA LEU A 193 17.25 -16.29 -0.90
C LEU A 193 16.96 -15.61 -2.24
N ALA A 194 17.71 -15.93 -3.29
CA ALA A 194 17.56 -15.27 -4.59
C ALA A 194 16.14 -15.45 -5.17
N VAL A 195 15.56 -16.65 -5.03
CA VAL A 195 14.18 -16.94 -5.42
C VAL A 195 13.20 -16.15 -4.55
N GLY A 196 13.35 -16.17 -3.23
CA GLY A 196 12.51 -15.44 -2.30
C GLY A 196 12.52 -13.93 -2.56
N ALA A 197 13.72 -13.34 -2.69
CA ALA A 197 13.90 -11.92 -3.00
C ALA A 197 13.27 -11.54 -4.34
N THR A 198 13.40 -12.40 -5.37
CA THR A 198 12.80 -12.18 -6.69
C THR A 198 11.27 -12.24 -6.61
N LEU A 199 10.71 -13.25 -5.93
CA LEU A 199 9.27 -13.37 -5.73
C LEU A 199 8.71 -12.19 -4.96
N THR A 200 9.37 -11.78 -3.87
CA THR A 200 9.01 -10.59 -3.08
C THR A 200 9.05 -9.33 -3.93
N PHE A 201 10.08 -9.15 -4.77
CA PHE A 201 10.18 -8.00 -5.65
C PHE A 201 8.97 -7.89 -6.59
N PHE A 202 8.62 -8.96 -7.28
CA PHE A 202 7.50 -8.91 -8.23
C PHE A 202 6.13 -8.90 -7.55
N THR A 203 5.94 -9.66 -6.47
CA THR A 203 4.62 -9.84 -5.85
C THR A 203 4.28 -8.80 -4.80
N ALA A 204 5.26 -8.27 -4.06
CA ALA A 204 5.05 -7.20 -3.09
C ALA A 204 5.37 -5.83 -3.72
N ASN A 205 6.59 -5.65 -4.21
CA ASN A 205 7.07 -4.30 -4.55
C ASN A 205 6.44 -3.76 -5.84
N VAL A 206 6.22 -4.62 -6.85
CA VAL A 206 5.64 -4.22 -8.13
C VAL A 206 4.13 -4.41 -8.17
N LEU A 207 3.66 -5.65 -7.94
CA LEU A 207 2.26 -6.01 -8.08
C LEU A 207 1.35 -5.21 -7.13
N GLU A 208 1.72 -5.07 -5.86
CA GLU A 208 0.88 -4.35 -4.90
C GLU A 208 0.81 -2.87 -5.26
N GLU A 209 1.92 -2.23 -5.65
CA GLU A 209 1.88 -0.82 -6.06
C GLU A 209 1.05 -0.61 -7.34
N VAL A 210 1.15 -1.53 -8.30
CA VAL A 210 0.31 -1.51 -9.51
C VAL A 210 -1.17 -1.57 -9.15
N PHE A 211 -1.56 -2.51 -8.28
CA PHE A 211 -2.95 -2.68 -7.88
C PHE A 211 -3.44 -1.53 -6.99
N PHE A 212 -2.80 -1.30 -5.85
CA PHE A 212 -3.26 -0.34 -4.85
C PHE A 212 -3.12 1.09 -5.35
N ARG A 213 -2.00 1.48 -5.97
CA ARG A 213 -1.79 2.86 -6.44
C ARG A 213 -2.38 3.07 -7.81
N GLY A 214 -1.91 2.28 -8.78
CA GLY A 214 -2.24 2.44 -10.18
C GLY A 214 -3.73 2.24 -10.44
N MET A 215 -4.29 1.11 -9.99
CA MET A 215 -5.67 0.74 -10.29
C MET A 215 -6.68 1.32 -9.28
N LEU A 216 -6.52 1.01 -8.00
CA LEU A 216 -7.51 1.31 -6.96
C LEU A 216 -7.48 2.77 -6.52
N GLN A 217 -6.35 3.25 -5.98
CA GLN A 217 -6.23 4.59 -5.42
C GLN A 217 -6.55 5.68 -6.45
N THR A 218 -6.06 5.56 -7.69
CA THR A 218 -6.35 6.56 -8.73
C THR A 218 -7.86 6.76 -8.94
N ARG A 219 -8.65 5.68 -8.84
CA ARG A 219 -10.10 5.73 -8.98
C ARG A 219 -10.76 6.30 -7.74
N LEU A 220 -10.31 5.90 -6.55
CA LEU A 220 -10.79 6.46 -5.28
C LEU A 220 -10.51 7.97 -5.19
N GLU A 221 -9.34 8.42 -5.65
CA GLU A 221 -9.00 9.85 -5.72
C GLU A 221 -9.91 10.63 -6.68
N ALA A 222 -10.30 10.03 -7.81
CA ALA A 222 -11.20 10.63 -8.77
C ALA A 222 -12.67 10.68 -8.29
N LEU A 223 -13.06 9.72 -7.44
CA LEU A 223 -14.37 9.70 -6.81
C LEU A 223 -14.44 10.66 -5.62
N PHE A 224 -13.56 10.49 -4.63
CA PHE A 224 -13.69 11.11 -3.31
C PHE A 224 -12.68 12.24 -3.05
N GLY A 225 -11.75 12.50 -3.97
CA GLY A 225 -10.66 13.45 -3.80
C GLY A 225 -9.38 12.81 -3.27
N ARG A 226 -8.28 13.57 -3.31
CA ARG A 226 -6.92 13.09 -3.02
C ARG A 226 -6.82 12.35 -1.69
N TRP A 227 -7.10 13.04 -0.58
CA TRP A 227 -6.84 12.50 0.76
C TRP A 227 -7.79 11.36 1.14
N PRO A 228 -9.12 11.45 0.93
CA PRO A 228 -10.00 10.31 1.14
C PRO A 228 -9.59 9.08 0.32
N GLY A 229 -9.17 9.27 -0.93
CA GLY A 229 -8.70 8.18 -1.78
C GLY A 229 -7.40 7.53 -1.29
N ILE A 230 -6.43 8.33 -0.85
CA ILE A 230 -5.18 7.84 -0.23
C ILE A 230 -5.49 7.06 1.05
N LEU A 231 -6.32 7.60 1.95
CA LEU A 231 -6.64 6.96 3.22
C LEU A 231 -7.31 5.59 3.00
N LEU A 232 -8.33 5.51 2.15
CA LEU A 232 -9.02 4.25 1.86
C LEU A 232 -8.08 3.22 1.23
N ALA A 233 -7.28 3.62 0.24
CA ALA A 233 -6.34 2.70 -0.39
C ALA A 233 -5.26 2.21 0.58
N SER A 234 -4.82 3.06 1.51
CA SER A 234 -3.81 2.72 2.52
C SER A 234 -4.35 1.80 3.60
N LEU A 235 -5.61 1.97 4.02
CA LEU A 235 -6.27 1.05 4.95
C LEU A 235 -6.52 -0.32 4.31
N LEU A 236 -6.92 -0.36 3.03
CA LEU A 236 -7.06 -1.62 2.29
C LEU A 236 -5.70 -2.30 2.05
N PHE A 237 -4.63 -1.51 1.87
CA PHE A 237 -3.27 -2.03 1.79
C PHE A 237 -2.80 -2.60 3.14
N ALA A 238 -3.10 -1.94 4.27
CA ALA A 238 -2.88 -2.52 5.58
C ALA A 238 -3.67 -3.83 5.77
N TRP A 239 -4.95 -3.83 5.38
CA TRP A 239 -5.83 -5.01 5.47
C TRP A 239 -5.31 -6.23 4.71
N LEU A 240 -4.60 -6.04 3.59
CA LEU A 240 -3.92 -7.13 2.89
C LEU A 240 -3.03 -7.95 3.82
N HIS A 241 -2.41 -7.34 4.82
CA HIS A 241 -1.41 -7.99 5.66
C HIS A 241 -2.01 -8.81 6.80
N LEU A 242 -3.32 -8.68 7.06
CA LEU A 242 -4.01 -9.39 8.13
C LEU A 242 -3.77 -10.93 8.17
N PRO A 243 -3.75 -11.67 7.04
CA PRO A 243 -3.57 -13.13 7.08
C PRO A 243 -2.15 -13.59 7.42
N THR A 244 -1.16 -12.70 7.31
CA THR A 244 0.27 -13.04 7.43
C THR A 244 0.95 -12.35 8.63
N HIS A 245 0.19 -11.56 9.38
CA HIS A 245 0.67 -10.79 10.53
C HIS A 245 -0.14 -11.09 11.77
N GLY A 246 0.49 -10.99 12.94
CA GLY A 246 -0.16 -11.20 14.22
C GLY A 246 0.55 -10.46 15.36
N GLN A 247 -0.23 -9.81 16.23
CA GLN A 247 0.25 -9.11 17.42
C GLN A 247 -0.55 -9.56 18.65
N GLY A 248 -0.57 -10.87 18.91
CA GLY A 248 -1.29 -11.46 20.06
C GLY A 248 -2.82 -11.51 19.89
N SER A 249 -3.50 -10.37 19.97
CA SER A 249 -4.96 -10.27 19.79
C SER A 249 -5.34 -9.60 18.47
N LEU A 250 -6.58 -9.78 18.01
CA LEU A 250 -7.06 -9.16 16.76
C LEU A 250 -7.00 -7.62 16.81
N PRO A 251 -7.46 -6.92 17.87
CA PRO A 251 -7.32 -5.46 17.94
C PRO A 251 -5.88 -4.97 17.85
N LEU A 252 -4.95 -5.64 18.53
CA LEU A 252 -3.52 -5.32 18.45
C LEU A 252 -2.95 -5.60 17.06
N THR A 253 -3.37 -6.69 16.42
CA THR A 253 -2.96 -7.02 15.04
C THR A 253 -3.44 -5.96 14.07
N LEU A 254 -4.70 -5.52 14.18
CA LEU A 254 -5.24 -4.42 13.38
C LEU A 254 -4.49 -3.11 13.64
N GLY A 255 -4.15 -2.82 14.90
CA GLY A 255 -3.31 -1.68 15.27
C GLY A 255 -1.93 -1.74 14.62
N ALA A 256 -1.27 -2.89 14.69
CA ALA A 256 0.07 -3.10 14.13
C ALA A 256 0.10 -2.96 12.60
N ILE A 257 -0.85 -3.60 11.88
CA ILE A 257 -0.86 -3.50 10.41
C ILE A 257 -1.19 -2.10 9.91
N VAL A 258 -2.03 -1.35 10.65
CA VAL A 258 -2.30 0.06 10.33
C VAL A 258 -1.07 0.92 10.62
N ALA A 259 -0.42 0.72 11.77
CA ALA A 259 0.77 1.47 12.17
C ALA A 259 1.94 1.27 11.21
N PHE A 260 2.11 0.08 10.65
CA PHE A 260 3.21 -0.22 9.74
C PHE A 260 2.81 -0.11 8.27
N GLN A 261 2.07 -1.10 7.76
CA GLN A 261 1.71 -1.14 6.35
C GLN A 261 0.75 -0.01 5.98
N GLY A 262 -0.12 0.42 6.90
CA GLY A 262 -0.97 1.57 6.67
C GLY A 262 -0.18 2.87 6.48
N PHE A 263 0.77 3.18 7.36
CA PHE A 263 1.61 4.39 7.23
C PHE A 263 2.53 4.31 6.01
N PHE A 264 3.12 3.14 5.73
CA PHE A 264 3.83 2.90 4.48
C PHE A 264 2.92 3.13 3.25
N GLY A 265 1.66 2.70 3.35
CA GLY A 265 0.61 2.94 2.36
C GLY A 265 0.29 4.42 2.17
N LEU A 266 0.26 5.23 3.25
CA LEU A 266 0.09 6.68 3.16
C LEU A 266 1.25 7.33 2.41
N PHE A 267 2.48 6.91 2.73
CA PHE A 267 3.69 7.42 2.10
C PHE A 267 3.74 7.10 0.60
N THR A 268 3.61 5.83 0.23
CA THR A 268 3.59 5.39 -1.18
C THR A 268 2.37 5.90 -1.93
N GLY A 269 1.22 6.00 -1.25
CA GLY A 269 0.00 6.63 -1.74
C GLY A 269 0.21 8.10 -2.08
N TYR A 270 0.91 8.85 -1.24
CA TYR A 270 1.20 10.25 -1.50
C TYR A 270 2.26 10.43 -2.59
N LEU A 271 3.30 9.57 -2.66
CA LEU A 271 4.25 9.52 -3.79
C LEU A 271 3.49 9.40 -5.12
N TRP A 272 2.58 8.43 -5.20
CA TRP A 272 1.76 8.22 -6.39
C TRP A 272 0.87 9.43 -6.68
N SER A 273 0.12 9.92 -5.71
CA SER A 273 -0.83 11.03 -5.93
C SER A 273 -0.13 12.35 -6.29
N ARG A 274 1.09 12.57 -5.78
CA ARG A 274 1.86 13.79 -6.02
C ARG A 274 2.57 13.77 -7.37
N TYR A 275 3.22 12.66 -7.71
CA TYR A 275 4.13 12.59 -8.87
C TYR A 275 3.58 11.77 -10.03
N ARG A 276 2.54 10.95 -9.81
CA ARG A 276 2.02 9.96 -10.77
C ARG A 276 3.14 9.14 -11.41
N ASN A 277 4.16 8.81 -10.63
CA ASN A 277 5.29 8.01 -11.04
C ASN A 277 5.23 6.72 -10.24
N LEU A 278 4.93 5.59 -10.89
CA LEU A 278 4.79 4.32 -10.19
C LEU A 278 6.16 3.75 -9.76
N TRP A 279 7.25 4.16 -10.40
CA TRP A 279 8.59 3.74 -10.00
C TRP A 279 9.00 4.28 -8.63
N ALA A 280 8.48 5.45 -8.22
CA ALA A 280 8.78 6.01 -6.91
C ALA A 280 8.26 5.13 -5.75
N PRO A 281 6.97 4.76 -5.68
CA PRO A 281 6.50 3.83 -4.66
C PRO A 281 7.09 2.43 -4.82
N ILE A 282 7.32 1.92 -6.04
CA ILE A 282 8.02 0.63 -6.25
C ILE A 282 9.43 0.67 -5.65
N ALA A 283 10.18 1.76 -5.85
CA ALA A 283 11.52 1.93 -5.29
C ALA A 283 11.49 2.01 -3.76
N ALA A 284 10.53 2.72 -3.17
CA ALA A 284 10.33 2.75 -1.72
C ALA A 284 9.99 1.35 -1.16
N HIS A 285 9.12 0.61 -1.83
CA HIS A 285 8.75 -0.75 -1.44
C HIS A 285 9.92 -1.72 -1.59
N THR A 286 10.75 -1.52 -2.62
CA THR A 286 12.01 -2.27 -2.81
C THR A 286 13.03 -1.96 -1.72
N ALA A 287 13.14 -0.70 -1.30
CA ALA A 287 13.97 -0.33 -0.17
C ALA A 287 13.52 -1.03 1.12
N MET A 288 12.21 -1.21 1.31
CA MET A 288 11.65 -1.88 2.48
C MET A 288 11.88 -3.40 2.46
N ASN A 289 11.54 -4.07 1.35
CA ASN A 289 11.44 -5.53 1.33
C ASN A 289 12.65 -6.26 0.73
N THR A 290 13.38 -5.62 -0.20
CA THR A 290 14.40 -6.31 -1.01
C THR A 290 15.80 -5.83 -0.68
N VAL A 291 16.00 -4.54 -0.43
CA VAL A 291 17.34 -4.03 -0.08
C VAL A 291 17.92 -4.70 1.18
N PRO A 292 17.16 -4.93 2.27
CA PRO A 292 17.70 -5.65 3.42
C PRO A 292 18.22 -7.06 3.07
N LEU A 293 17.57 -7.75 2.12
CA LEU A 293 17.97 -9.07 1.63
C LEU A 293 19.25 -9.05 0.79
N LEU A 294 19.62 -7.89 0.24
CA LEU A 294 20.82 -7.73 -0.59
C LEU A 294 22.04 -7.24 0.22
N LEU A 295 21.82 -6.82 1.47
CA LEU A 295 22.86 -6.30 2.37
C LEU A 295 23.34 -7.33 3.39
N MET A 296 22.81 -8.55 3.35
CA MET A 296 23.23 -9.68 4.18
C MET A 296 24.60 -10.24 3.79
#